data_AF-A0A6M5YQL6-F1
#
_entry.id   AF-A0A6M5YQL6-F1
#
_cell.length_a   1.000
_cell.length_b   1.000
_cell.length_c   1.000
_cell.angle_alpha   90.00
_cell.angle_beta   90.00
_cell.angle_gamma   90.00
#
_symmetry.space_group_name_H-M   'P 1'
#
loop_
_entity.id
_entity.type
_entity.pdbx_description
1 polymer ?
#
loop_
_entity_poly.entity_id
_entity_poly.type
_entity_poly.pdbx_seq_one_letter_code
_entity_poly.pdbx_strand_id
1 'polypeptide(L)'
;MFAVRIFLLMSPTVAASVPLALAYLVGALPFGYVVGRCCGVNLFAVGSGNIGATNAARVLGYRFGALVFLLDLLKGVVPVAFVVPLAETLAPGSATNLGSPDALRVGAAALAFLGHLYPVYLGFRGGKGVATGAGTVFVLAPGPGVLAIGVWVVVLFGSRIVSLASLAAVTILVSARLIGTPAAFAPAALPITLYLLIGTGLVVLKHRANIARLLAGTESRIGDFPMRDTAVRGLHVLALGLWFGGAAFFNFGTATAIFASFEEVVNAGPSDRTANETIVPADASPERKKALASALAGSAVGPVFPRYFAMQAVCGVIALVTALSWWKAGGVHRGRVYVVGLAVLTVAVGWPISEEVSRLRLLRFSADPDAANAAKAAFAGWHVVSLLLSMVTVGLAGVALALAAKLPNQPVRNTKQPAEGNRGETSETSNTSADPEPVAQMK
;
A
#
# COMPACT_ATOMS: atom_id res chain seq x y z
N MET A 1 25.61 39.40 11.05
CA MET A 1 24.88 40.62 10.66
C MET A 1 25.09 41.03 9.20
N PHE A 2 26.29 40.86 8.62
CA PHE A 2 26.58 41.25 7.22
C PHE A 2 25.92 40.33 6.17
N ALA A 3 25.91 39.01 6.39
CA ALA A 3 25.25 38.05 5.47
C ALA A 3 23.72 38.28 5.38
N VAL A 4 23.07 38.65 6.49
CA VAL A 4 21.62 38.93 6.54
C VAL A 4 21.26 40.18 5.73
N ARG A 5 22.15 41.18 5.65
CA ARG A 5 21.92 42.40 4.86
C ARG A 5 22.06 42.20 3.34
N ILE A 6 22.87 41.24 2.89
CA ILE A 6 23.00 40.92 1.45
C ILE A 6 21.72 40.22 0.93
N PHE A 7 21.09 39.39 1.75
CA PHE A 7 19.83 38.72 1.37
C PHE A 7 18.65 39.70 1.22
N LEU A 8 18.63 40.80 1.97
CA LEU A 8 17.61 41.85 1.88
C LEU A 8 17.68 42.69 0.59
N LEU A 9 18.73 42.53 -0.23
CA LEU A 9 18.90 43.21 -1.52
C LEU A 9 18.66 42.30 -2.72
N MET A 10 18.37 41.00 -2.51
CA MET A 10 18.09 40.07 -3.60
C MET A 10 16.68 40.28 -4.14
N SER A 11 16.49 40.17 -5.46
CA SER A 11 15.14 40.13 -6.00
C SER A 11 14.39 38.91 -5.41
N PRO A 12 13.07 39.00 -5.15
CA PRO A 12 12.30 37.92 -4.55
C PRO A 12 12.45 36.58 -5.29
N THR A 13 12.66 36.64 -6.61
CA THR A 13 12.91 35.48 -7.47
C THR A 13 14.25 34.80 -7.18
N VAL A 14 15.31 35.58 -6.88
CA VAL A 14 16.62 35.04 -6.51
C VAL A 14 16.60 34.49 -5.08
N ALA A 15 15.88 35.13 -4.16
CA ALA A 15 15.74 34.62 -2.80
C ALA A 15 15.04 33.25 -2.75
N ALA A 16 14.05 33.02 -3.62
CA ALA A 16 13.31 31.76 -3.68
C ALA A 16 14.01 30.65 -4.51
N SER A 17 15.00 30.99 -5.36
CA SER A 17 15.80 30.00 -6.08
C SER A 17 16.87 29.33 -5.20
N VAL A 18 17.35 30.02 -4.15
CA VAL A 18 18.33 29.47 -3.19
C VAL A 18 17.79 28.22 -2.46
N PRO A 19 16.59 28.23 -1.84
CA PRO A 19 15.98 27.03 -1.26
C PRO A 19 15.84 25.85 -2.24
N LEU A 20 15.54 26.14 -3.51
CA LEU A 20 15.43 25.13 -4.56
C LEU A 20 16.79 24.50 -4.89
N ALA A 21 17.84 25.32 -5.05
CA ALA A 21 19.20 24.82 -5.24
C ALA A 21 19.65 23.96 -4.05
N LEU A 22 19.36 24.39 -2.82
CA LEU A 22 19.63 23.61 -1.61
C LEU A 22 18.87 22.28 -1.60
N ALA A 23 17.61 22.25 -2.07
CA ALA A 23 16.85 21.01 -2.16
C ALA A 23 17.54 19.98 -3.06
N TYR A 24 18.08 20.40 -4.21
CA TYR A 24 18.90 19.52 -5.07
C TYR A 24 20.14 19.02 -4.36
N LEU A 25 20.92 19.92 -3.75
CA LEU A 25 22.19 19.58 -3.09
C LEU A 25 22.00 18.63 -1.90
N VAL A 26 20.94 18.82 -1.12
CA VAL A 26 20.55 17.93 -0.02
C VAL A 26 20.09 16.58 -0.56
N GLY A 27 19.23 16.57 -1.59
CA GLY A 27 18.80 15.34 -2.26
C GLY A 27 19.97 14.55 -2.87
N ALA A 28 20.99 15.26 -3.35
CA ALA A 28 22.20 14.69 -3.93
C ALA A 28 23.13 14.05 -2.91
N LEU A 29 22.97 14.28 -1.60
CA LEU A 29 23.81 13.66 -0.57
C LEU A 29 23.78 12.13 -0.69
N PRO A 30 24.93 11.47 -0.94
CA PRO A 30 24.96 10.06 -1.29
C PRO A 30 25.12 9.20 -0.04
N PHE A 31 24.15 9.20 0.86
CA PHE A 31 24.26 8.53 2.17
C PHE A 31 24.66 7.06 2.08
N GLY A 32 24.12 6.30 1.13
CA GLY A 32 24.55 4.91 0.95
C GLY A 32 26.01 4.75 0.53
N TYR A 33 26.53 5.66 -0.31
CA TYR A 33 27.95 5.68 -0.63
C TYR A 33 28.80 6.03 0.60
N VAL A 34 28.41 7.08 1.34
CA VAL A 34 29.12 7.51 2.56
C VAL A 34 29.16 6.38 3.59
N VAL A 35 28.01 5.81 3.93
CA VAL A 35 27.89 4.68 4.87
C VAL A 35 28.73 3.48 4.39
N GLY A 36 28.65 3.13 3.11
CA GLY A 36 29.47 2.08 2.53
C GLY A 36 30.96 2.31 2.71
N ARG A 37 31.44 3.51 2.38
CA ARG A 37 32.86 3.88 2.50
C ARG A 37 33.33 3.94 3.95
N CYS A 38 32.50 4.40 4.88
CA CYS A 38 32.78 4.34 6.32
C CYS A 38 32.94 2.90 6.82
N CYS A 39 32.25 1.94 6.21
CA CYS A 39 32.42 0.51 6.48
C CYS A 39 33.51 -0.16 5.62
N GLY A 40 34.33 0.60 4.88
CA GLY A 40 35.39 0.07 4.03
C GLY A 40 34.94 -0.53 2.69
N VAL A 41 33.66 -0.41 2.32
CA VAL A 41 33.07 -1.09 1.15
C VAL A 41 32.64 -0.09 0.07
N ASN A 42 32.96 -0.39 -1.19
CA ASN A 42 32.42 0.36 -2.33
C ASN A 42 31.13 -0.31 -2.84
N LEU A 43 29.96 0.25 -2.51
CA LEU A 43 28.66 -0.30 -2.91
C LEU A 43 28.43 -0.37 -4.43
N PHE A 44 29.19 0.35 -5.25
CA PHE A 44 29.12 0.21 -6.71
C PHE A 44 29.71 -1.11 -7.22
N ALA A 45 30.62 -1.71 -6.46
CA ALA A 45 31.34 -2.92 -6.86
C ALA A 45 30.70 -4.21 -6.33
N VAL A 46 29.71 -4.11 -5.42
CA VAL A 46 29.17 -5.27 -4.70
C VAL A 46 27.63 -5.31 -4.70
N GLY A 47 27.10 -6.52 -4.53
CA GLY A 47 25.66 -6.77 -4.51
C GLY A 47 25.00 -6.38 -5.84
N SER A 48 24.03 -5.46 -5.80
CA SER A 48 23.37 -4.97 -7.01
C SER A 48 24.08 -3.79 -7.70
N GLY A 49 25.22 -3.33 -7.17
CA GLY A 49 25.95 -2.16 -7.69
C GLY A 49 25.20 -0.83 -7.54
N ASN A 50 24.14 -0.79 -6.72
CA ASN A 50 23.35 0.41 -6.45
C ASN A 50 23.66 0.93 -5.04
N ILE A 51 23.65 2.24 -4.84
CA ILE A 51 23.96 2.85 -3.54
C ILE A 51 22.76 2.89 -2.57
N GLY A 52 21.56 2.49 -3.01
CA GLY A 52 20.37 2.55 -2.16
C GLY A 52 20.36 1.57 -0.97
N ALA A 53 19.45 1.83 -0.04
CA ALA A 53 19.24 1.08 1.20
C ALA A 53 19.18 -0.45 1.04
N THR A 54 18.55 -0.96 -0.02
CA THR A 54 18.43 -2.41 -0.24
C THR A 54 19.78 -3.07 -0.49
N ASN A 55 20.69 -2.40 -1.20
CA ASN A 55 22.03 -2.96 -1.42
C ASN A 55 22.89 -2.83 -0.15
N ALA A 56 22.78 -1.70 0.54
CA ALA A 56 23.43 -1.53 1.85
C ALA A 56 22.97 -2.60 2.85
N ALA A 57 21.68 -2.91 2.91
CA ALA A 57 21.15 -3.99 3.75
C ALA A 57 21.75 -5.36 3.39
N ARG A 58 21.89 -5.64 2.09
CA ARG A 58 22.42 -6.91 1.58
C ARG A 58 23.92 -7.08 1.88
N VAL A 59 24.68 -6.00 1.79
CA VAL A 59 26.15 -6.01 1.83
C VAL A 59 26.67 -5.77 3.25
N LEU A 60 26.06 -4.83 3.97
CA LEU A 60 26.52 -4.35 5.28
C LEU A 60 25.64 -4.83 6.43
N GLY A 61 24.42 -5.33 6.13
CA GLY A 61 23.44 -5.79 7.12
C GLY A 61 22.29 -4.80 7.35
N TYR A 62 21.20 -5.30 7.96
CA TYR A 62 19.92 -4.60 8.02
C TYR A 62 19.98 -3.24 8.75
N ARG A 63 20.85 -3.10 9.76
CA ARG A 63 20.99 -1.86 10.54
C ARG A 63 21.48 -0.71 9.66
N PHE A 64 22.48 -0.97 8.82
CA PHE A 64 23.00 0.01 7.86
C PHE A 64 22.01 0.26 6.73
N GLY A 65 21.32 -0.78 6.26
CA GLY A 65 20.22 -0.63 5.31
C GLY A 65 19.11 0.30 5.80
N ALA A 66 18.67 0.12 7.05
CA ALA A 66 17.67 0.96 7.70
C ALA A 66 18.15 2.40 7.89
N LEU A 67 19.40 2.59 8.29
CA LEU A 67 20.01 3.92 8.40
C LEU A 67 20.03 4.65 7.04
N VAL A 68 20.51 3.99 5.98
CA VAL A 68 20.54 4.57 4.63
C VAL A 68 19.12 4.89 4.15
N PHE A 69 18.15 4.01 4.42
CA PHE A 69 16.75 4.26 4.09
C PHE A 69 16.23 5.52 4.80
N LEU A 70 16.45 5.63 6.11
CA LEU A 70 16.00 6.78 6.90
C LEU A 70 16.63 8.08 6.40
N LEU A 71 17.93 8.09 6.13
CA LEU A 71 18.63 9.29 5.63
C LEU A 71 18.16 9.67 4.21
N ASP A 72 17.97 8.68 3.33
CA ASP A 72 17.43 8.91 1.98
C ASP A 72 15.96 9.36 1.99
N LEU A 73 15.17 8.93 2.98
CA LEU A 73 13.81 9.40 3.22
C LEU A 73 13.84 10.85 3.70
N LEU A 74 14.66 11.16 4.71
CA LEU A 74 14.76 12.49 5.32
C LEU A 74 15.23 13.54 4.33
N LYS A 75 16.15 13.23 3.42
CA LYS A 75 16.54 14.19 2.36
C LYS A 75 15.43 14.44 1.32
N GLY A 76 14.37 13.64 1.31
CA GLY A 76 13.14 13.93 0.58
C GLY A 76 12.15 14.77 1.39
N VAL A 77 12.01 14.48 2.70
CA VAL A 77 11.09 15.19 3.60
C VAL A 77 11.57 16.61 3.88
N VAL A 78 12.81 16.76 4.33
CA VAL A 78 13.34 18.02 4.89
C VAL A 78 13.30 19.16 3.87
N PRO A 79 13.81 19.02 2.63
CA PRO A 79 13.74 20.13 1.68
C PRO A 79 12.30 20.57 1.38
N VAL A 80 11.36 19.63 1.26
CA VAL A 80 9.97 19.95 0.92
C VAL A 80 9.23 20.60 2.09
N ALA A 81 9.48 20.13 3.32
CA ALA A 81 8.86 20.70 4.52
C ALA A 81 9.36 22.12 4.82
N PHE A 82 10.65 22.39 4.60
CA PHE A 82 11.30 23.64 4.99
C PHE A 82 11.48 24.66 3.87
N VAL A 83 11.20 24.34 2.60
CA VAL A 83 11.41 25.28 1.48
C VAL A 83 10.62 26.58 1.64
N VAL A 84 9.36 26.51 2.08
CA VAL A 84 8.50 27.70 2.24
C VAL A 84 8.96 28.57 3.42
N PRO A 85 9.13 28.03 4.65
CA PRO A 85 9.69 28.82 5.75
C PRO A 85 11.05 29.43 5.41
N LEU A 86 11.92 28.69 4.72
CA LEU A 86 13.24 29.18 4.34
C LEU A 86 13.14 30.34 3.35
N ALA A 87 12.30 30.23 2.31
CA ALA A 87 12.09 31.31 1.35
C ALA A 87 11.58 32.59 2.05
N GLU A 88 10.55 32.48 2.89
CA GLU A 88 9.99 33.60 3.65
C GLU A 88 11.01 34.24 4.61
N THR A 89 11.89 33.44 5.21
CA THR A 89 12.95 33.94 6.10
C THR A 89 14.03 34.71 5.34
N LEU A 90 14.36 34.28 4.11
CA LEU A 90 15.38 34.93 3.28
C LEU A 90 14.85 36.24 2.66
N ALA A 91 13.60 36.24 2.22
CA ALA A 91 12.91 37.44 1.74
C ALA A 91 11.38 37.27 1.94
N PRO A 92 10.74 38.07 2.80
CA PRO A 92 9.30 38.02 3.01
C PRO A 92 8.52 38.21 1.70
N GLY A 93 7.52 37.35 1.46
CA GLY A 93 6.73 37.34 0.23
C GLY A 93 7.42 36.67 -0.98
N SER A 94 8.63 36.13 -0.82
CA SER A 94 9.30 35.42 -1.92
C SER A 94 8.62 34.08 -2.26
N ALA A 95 7.99 33.40 -1.29
CA ALA A 95 7.29 32.15 -1.59
C ALA A 95 6.05 32.38 -2.47
N THR A 96 5.39 33.55 -2.34
CA THR A 96 4.25 33.93 -3.19
C THR A 96 4.65 34.35 -4.61
N ASN A 97 5.92 34.74 -4.83
CA ASN A 97 6.40 35.23 -6.13
C ASN A 97 6.73 34.10 -7.13
N LEU A 98 7.02 32.88 -6.65
CA LEU A 98 7.23 31.70 -7.51
C LEU A 98 5.96 30.85 -7.71
N GLY A 99 4.80 31.36 -7.29
CA GLY A 99 3.51 30.70 -7.37
C GLY A 99 2.90 30.45 -5.99
N SER A 100 1.82 29.66 -5.93
CA SER A 100 1.32 29.22 -4.63
C SER A 100 2.37 28.34 -3.92
N PRO A 101 2.37 28.27 -2.57
CA PRO A 101 3.31 27.46 -1.81
C PRO A 101 3.47 26.01 -2.31
N ASP A 102 2.45 25.47 -2.99
CA ASP A 102 2.49 24.15 -3.60
C ASP A 102 3.47 24.04 -4.77
N ALA A 103 3.60 25.07 -5.62
CA ALA A 103 4.55 25.06 -6.73
C ALA A 103 6.01 25.03 -6.23
N LEU A 104 6.31 25.81 -5.19
CA LEU A 104 7.63 25.83 -4.57
C LEU A 104 7.97 24.49 -3.91
N ARG A 105 7.02 23.89 -3.18
CA ARG A 105 7.17 22.55 -2.57
C ARG A 105 7.35 21.46 -3.62
N VAL A 106 6.61 21.50 -4.71
CA VAL A 106 6.76 20.57 -5.84
C VAL A 106 8.12 20.75 -6.52
N GLY A 107 8.59 21.99 -6.70
CA GLY A 107 9.93 22.27 -7.21
C GLY A 107 11.03 21.70 -6.31
N ALA A 108 10.94 21.91 -5.00
CA ALA A 108 11.87 21.34 -4.03
C ALA A 108 11.84 19.80 -4.04
N ALA A 109 10.66 19.20 -4.14
CA ALA A 109 10.49 17.75 -4.24
C ALA A 109 11.12 17.18 -5.52
N ALA A 110 10.90 17.85 -6.65
CA ALA A 110 11.51 17.48 -7.93
C ALA A 110 13.03 17.55 -7.86
N LEU A 111 13.58 18.65 -7.32
CA LEU A 111 15.02 18.84 -7.21
C LEU A 111 15.67 17.88 -6.21
N ALA A 112 15.08 17.66 -5.04
CA ALA A 112 15.59 16.68 -4.08
C ALA A 112 15.56 15.25 -4.65
N PHE A 113 14.48 14.88 -5.33
CA PHE A 113 14.37 13.60 -6.01
C PHE A 113 15.41 13.45 -7.13
N LEU A 114 15.52 14.45 -8.02
CA LEU A 114 16.52 14.45 -9.08
C LEU A 114 17.95 14.41 -8.53
N GLY A 115 18.22 15.10 -7.43
CA GLY A 115 19.49 15.01 -6.70
C GLY A 115 19.81 13.57 -6.30
N HIS A 116 18.86 12.82 -5.76
CA HIS A 116 19.08 11.40 -5.43
C HIS A 116 19.35 10.54 -6.68
N LEU A 117 18.65 10.81 -7.78
CA LEU A 117 18.77 10.03 -9.03
C LEU A 117 20.09 10.33 -9.77
N TYR A 118 20.53 11.58 -9.69
CA TYR A 118 21.67 12.16 -10.40
C TYR A 118 22.46 13.09 -9.47
N PRO A 119 23.14 12.52 -8.45
CA PRO A 119 23.89 13.31 -7.48
C PRO A 119 25.16 13.86 -8.10
N VAL A 120 25.34 15.18 -8.02
CA VAL A 120 26.54 15.86 -8.52
C VAL A 120 27.82 15.29 -7.90
N TYR A 121 27.79 14.91 -6.63
CA TYR A 121 28.94 14.38 -5.89
C TYR A 121 29.45 13.02 -6.39
N LEU A 122 28.65 12.28 -7.17
CA LEU A 122 29.02 10.96 -7.71
C LEU A 122 29.00 10.93 -9.23
N GLY A 123 29.28 12.07 -9.89
CA GLY A 123 29.26 12.17 -11.35
C GLY A 123 27.91 11.78 -11.95
N PHE A 124 26.82 12.18 -11.28
CA PHE A 124 25.43 11.92 -11.67
C PHE A 124 25.02 10.43 -11.67
N ARG A 125 25.76 9.57 -10.95
CA ARG A 125 25.44 8.15 -10.79
C ARG A 125 24.74 7.88 -9.45
N GLY A 126 23.41 8.02 -9.45
CA GLY A 126 22.60 7.94 -8.23
C GLY A 126 21.81 6.65 -8.02
N GLY A 127 20.90 6.71 -7.06
CA GLY A 127 19.98 5.62 -6.73
C GLY A 127 18.72 5.60 -7.58
N LYS A 128 17.72 4.84 -7.13
CA LYS A 128 16.43 4.65 -7.84
C LYS A 128 15.30 5.56 -7.35
N GLY A 129 15.52 6.30 -6.27
CA GLY A 129 14.59 7.32 -5.79
C GLY A 129 13.46 6.82 -4.89
N VAL A 130 13.30 5.53 -4.60
CA VAL A 130 12.13 5.04 -3.84
C VAL A 130 12.02 5.67 -2.45
N ALA A 131 13.10 5.68 -1.65
CA ALA A 131 13.08 6.27 -0.31
C ALA A 131 12.93 7.80 -0.34
N THR A 132 13.72 8.49 -1.17
CA THR A 132 13.61 9.95 -1.32
C THR A 132 12.25 10.39 -1.87
N GLY A 133 11.71 9.65 -2.84
CA GLY A 133 10.36 9.86 -3.36
C GLY A 133 9.27 9.59 -2.32
N ALA A 134 9.41 8.57 -1.47
CA ALA A 134 8.50 8.39 -0.35
C ALA A 134 8.52 9.60 0.61
N GLY A 135 9.70 10.16 0.86
CA GLY A 135 9.86 11.34 1.72
C GLY A 135 9.23 12.60 1.15
N THR A 136 9.42 12.87 -0.15
CA THR A 136 8.78 14.02 -0.80
C THR A 136 7.26 13.87 -0.86
N VAL A 137 6.77 12.66 -1.17
CA VAL A 137 5.33 12.35 -1.25
C VAL A 137 4.66 12.42 0.12
N PHE A 138 5.36 12.06 1.19
CA PHE A 138 4.84 12.18 2.55
C PHE A 138 4.41 13.63 2.88
N VAL A 139 5.14 14.62 2.36
CA VAL A 139 4.81 16.04 2.53
C VAL A 139 3.77 16.53 1.52
N LEU A 140 3.89 16.12 0.24
CA LEU A 140 3.04 16.64 -0.83
C LEU A 140 1.64 15.99 -0.90
N ALA A 141 1.56 14.69 -0.66
CA ALA A 141 0.37 13.88 -0.87
C ALA A 141 0.30 12.73 0.16
N PRO A 142 0.11 13.04 1.46
CA PRO A 142 0.19 12.05 2.54
C PRO A 142 -0.81 10.91 2.36
N GLY A 143 -2.05 11.17 1.90
CA GLY A 143 -3.06 10.13 1.66
C GLY A 143 -2.59 9.07 0.66
N PRO A 144 -2.33 9.44 -0.62
CA PRO A 144 -1.74 8.51 -1.60
C PRO A 144 -0.41 7.89 -1.14
N GLY A 145 0.44 8.65 -0.44
CA GLY A 145 1.71 8.17 0.11
C GLY A 145 1.57 7.05 1.12
N VAL A 146 0.65 7.17 2.08
CA VAL A 146 0.36 6.13 3.07
C VAL A 146 -0.14 4.86 2.39
N LEU A 147 -1.03 4.98 1.40
CA LEU A 147 -1.52 3.83 0.64
C LEU A 147 -0.38 3.14 -0.13
N ALA A 148 0.51 3.92 -0.75
CA ALA A 148 1.68 3.39 -1.44
C ALA A 148 2.64 2.63 -0.53
N ILE A 149 2.89 3.14 0.68
CA ILE A 149 3.69 2.45 1.71
C ILE A 149 2.99 1.16 2.15
N GLY A 150 1.67 1.20 2.37
CA GLY A 150 0.88 0.01 2.71
C GLY A 150 1.00 -1.09 1.65
N VAL A 151 0.84 -0.75 0.37
CA VAL A 151 1.03 -1.69 -0.74
C VAL A 151 2.47 -2.17 -0.83
N TRP A 152 3.45 -1.29 -0.66
CA TRP A 152 4.86 -1.68 -0.64
C TRP A 152 5.13 -2.74 0.42
N VAL A 153 4.66 -2.53 1.65
CA VAL A 153 4.79 -3.47 2.77
C VAL A 153 4.12 -4.79 2.41
N VAL A 154 2.85 -4.77 2.02
CA VAL A 154 2.09 -5.97 1.67
C VAL A 154 2.81 -6.79 0.57
N VAL A 155 3.22 -6.14 -0.52
CA VAL A 155 3.90 -6.80 -1.63
C VAL A 155 5.29 -7.29 -1.22
N LEU A 156 6.03 -6.55 -0.41
CA LEU A 156 7.34 -6.99 0.07
C LEU A 156 7.22 -8.21 0.98
N PHE A 157 6.29 -8.21 1.93
CA PHE A 157 6.07 -9.35 2.82
C PHE A 157 5.65 -10.61 2.05
N GLY A 158 4.75 -10.46 1.06
CA GLY A 158 4.30 -11.57 0.22
C GLY A 158 5.37 -12.11 -0.72
N SER A 159 6.03 -11.24 -1.49
CA SER A 159 6.95 -11.63 -2.56
C SER A 159 8.41 -11.80 -2.12
N ARG A 160 8.82 -11.10 -1.06
CA ARG A 160 10.23 -10.86 -0.66
C ARG A 160 11.05 -10.12 -1.71
N ILE A 161 10.42 -9.49 -2.70
CA ILE A 161 11.11 -8.80 -3.78
C ILE A 161 10.89 -7.29 -3.65
N VAL A 162 11.95 -6.57 -3.30
CA VAL A 162 11.89 -5.10 -3.08
C VAL A 162 11.56 -4.33 -4.34
N SER A 163 12.07 -4.76 -5.50
CA SER A 163 11.79 -4.08 -6.77
C SER A 163 10.32 -4.21 -7.16
N LEU A 164 9.72 -5.38 -6.99
CA LEU A 164 8.29 -5.59 -7.21
C LEU A 164 7.44 -4.74 -6.26
N ALA A 165 7.78 -4.71 -4.97
CA ALA A 165 7.11 -3.86 -3.99
C ALA A 165 7.19 -2.36 -4.37
N SER A 166 8.37 -1.92 -4.83
CA SER A 166 8.59 -0.52 -5.23
C SER A 166 7.79 -0.15 -6.48
N LEU A 167 7.71 -1.04 -7.46
CA LEU A 167 6.91 -0.85 -8.67
C LEU A 167 5.41 -0.82 -8.34
N ALA A 168 4.92 -1.73 -7.52
CA ALA A 168 3.53 -1.74 -7.08
C ALA A 168 3.17 -0.46 -6.30
N ALA A 169 4.07 0.01 -5.44
CA ALA A 169 3.88 1.23 -4.66
C ALA A 169 3.75 2.48 -5.53
N VAL A 170 4.60 2.66 -6.56
CA VAL A 170 4.49 3.82 -7.45
C VAL A 170 3.27 3.74 -8.37
N THR A 171 2.85 2.53 -8.76
CA THR A 171 1.59 2.34 -9.49
C THR A 171 0.39 2.76 -8.64
N ILE A 172 0.25 2.23 -7.41
CA ILE A 172 -0.89 2.60 -6.56
C ILE A 172 -0.86 4.08 -6.17
N LEU A 173 0.33 4.67 -6.01
CA LEU A 173 0.48 6.09 -5.70
C LEU A 173 -0.18 6.97 -6.77
N VAL A 174 0.09 6.70 -8.04
CA VAL A 174 -0.50 7.43 -9.17
C VAL A 174 -1.98 7.11 -9.29
N SER A 175 -2.38 5.84 -9.22
CA SER A 175 -3.78 5.45 -9.31
C SER A 175 -4.62 6.12 -8.21
N ALA A 176 -4.13 6.13 -6.97
CA ALA A 176 -4.80 6.75 -5.84
C ALA A 176 -4.90 8.27 -6.00
N ARG A 177 -3.89 8.93 -6.56
CA ARG A 177 -3.95 10.35 -6.90
C ARG A 177 -5.04 10.64 -7.93
N LEU A 178 -5.05 9.88 -9.03
CA LEU A 178 -5.96 10.13 -10.15
C LEU A 178 -7.42 9.82 -9.80
N ILE A 179 -7.66 8.78 -9.01
CA ILE A 179 -9.00 8.38 -8.57
C ILE A 179 -9.48 9.27 -7.42
N GLY A 180 -8.61 9.57 -6.45
CA GLY A 180 -8.97 10.28 -5.23
C GLY A 180 -9.01 11.81 -5.35
N THR A 181 -8.60 12.38 -6.50
CA THR A 181 -8.58 13.83 -6.71
C THR A 181 -9.51 14.20 -7.88
N PRO A 182 -10.71 14.73 -7.60
CA PRO A 182 -11.58 15.28 -8.64
C PRO A 182 -10.82 16.33 -9.47
N ALA A 183 -10.93 16.27 -10.79
CA ALA A 183 -10.21 17.14 -11.71
C ALA A 183 -8.69 17.20 -11.44
N ALA A 184 -8.03 16.04 -11.29
CA ALA A 184 -6.60 15.91 -10.98
C ALA A 184 -5.64 16.70 -11.91
N PHE A 185 -6.10 17.13 -13.08
CA PHE A 185 -5.36 17.92 -14.07
C PHE A 185 -5.74 19.41 -14.10
N ALA A 186 -6.66 19.87 -13.23
CA ALA A 186 -6.96 21.29 -13.08
C ALA A 186 -5.75 22.06 -12.52
N PRO A 187 -5.61 23.37 -12.79
CA PRO A 187 -4.44 24.17 -12.43
C PRO A 187 -3.99 24.02 -10.97
N ALA A 188 -4.93 23.92 -10.03
CA ALA A 188 -4.64 23.74 -8.60
C ALA A 188 -4.00 22.37 -8.26
N ALA A 189 -4.41 21.30 -8.96
CA ALA A 189 -3.93 19.94 -8.69
C ALA A 189 -2.77 19.52 -9.59
N LEU A 190 -2.60 20.20 -10.74
CA LEU A 190 -1.69 19.85 -11.81
C LEU A 190 -0.22 19.68 -11.35
N PRO A 191 0.39 20.57 -10.54
CA PRO A 191 1.81 20.44 -10.19
C PRO A 191 2.15 19.13 -9.47
N ILE A 192 1.36 18.77 -8.46
CA ILE A 192 1.55 17.51 -7.72
C ILE A 192 1.25 16.31 -8.62
N THR A 193 0.19 16.38 -9.45
CA THR A 193 -0.16 15.29 -10.37
C THR A 193 0.97 15.02 -11.38
N LEU A 194 1.55 16.07 -11.98
CA LEU A 194 2.68 15.95 -12.89
C LEU A 194 3.93 15.41 -12.18
N TYR A 195 4.22 15.90 -10.97
CA TYR A 195 5.32 15.39 -10.16
C TYR A 195 5.20 13.88 -9.91
N LEU A 196 4.02 13.40 -9.52
CA LEU A 196 3.79 11.98 -9.27
C LEU A 196 3.90 11.13 -10.55
N LEU A 197 3.37 11.63 -11.68
CA LEU A 197 3.45 10.93 -12.97
C LEU A 197 4.91 10.83 -13.47
N ILE A 198 5.61 11.97 -13.52
CA ILE A 198 7.00 12.04 -13.99
C ILE A 198 7.92 11.26 -13.04
N GLY A 199 7.76 11.46 -11.72
CA GLY A 199 8.52 10.74 -10.70
C GLY A 199 8.34 9.23 -10.81
N THR A 200 7.11 8.76 -10.98
CA THR A 200 6.81 7.33 -11.21
C THR A 200 7.48 6.82 -12.48
N GLY A 201 7.38 7.57 -13.59
CA GLY A 201 8.07 7.22 -14.84
C GLY A 201 9.59 7.07 -14.64
N LEU A 202 10.22 8.00 -13.93
CA LEU A 202 11.65 7.94 -13.62
C LEU A 202 12.01 6.75 -12.71
N VAL A 203 11.18 6.43 -11.71
CA VAL A 203 11.40 5.23 -10.87
C VAL A 203 11.33 3.97 -11.73
N VAL A 204 10.33 3.84 -12.60
CA VAL A 204 10.18 2.68 -13.50
C VAL A 204 11.40 2.56 -14.42
N LEU A 205 11.84 3.66 -15.03
CA LEU A 205 13.05 3.69 -15.88
C LEU A 205 14.30 3.25 -15.10
N LYS A 206 14.49 3.74 -13.88
CA LYS A 206 15.61 3.32 -12.99
C LYS A 206 15.49 1.86 -12.54
N HIS A 207 14.32 1.23 -12.67
CA HIS A 207 14.07 -0.18 -12.39
C HIS A 207 14.15 -1.10 -13.61
N ARG A 208 14.47 -0.61 -14.82
CA ARG A 208 14.53 -1.42 -16.05
C ARG A 208 15.26 -2.76 -15.91
N ALA A 209 16.41 -2.78 -15.22
CA ALA A 209 17.19 -3.99 -15.01
C ALA A 209 16.51 -4.96 -14.01
N ASN A 210 15.79 -4.44 -13.04
CA ASN A 210 14.98 -5.25 -12.13
C ASN A 210 13.76 -5.82 -12.83
N ILE A 211 13.12 -5.04 -13.71
CA ILE A 211 12.01 -5.51 -14.54
C ILE A 211 12.47 -6.68 -15.42
N ALA A 212 13.62 -6.55 -16.10
CA ALA A 212 14.19 -7.64 -16.88
C ALA A 212 14.41 -8.92 -16.04
N ARG A 213 14.96 -8.79 -14.82
CA ARG A 213 15.15 -9.92 -13.91
C ARG A 213 13.84 -10.47 -13.33
N LEU A 214 12.82 -9.64 -13.14
CA LEU A 214 11.48 -10.08 -12.73
C LEU A 214 10.86 -10.97 -13.80
N LEU A 215 10.90 -10.52 -15.06
CA LEU A 215 10.40 -11.27 -16.21
C LEU A 215 11.17 -12.58 -16.42
N ALA A 216 12.50 -12.55 -16.21
CA ALA A 216 13.33 -13.75 -16.26
C ALA A 216 13.20 -14.66 -15.01
N GLY A 217 12.49 -14.24 -13.96
CA GLY A 217 12.39 -14.98 -12.70
C GLY A 217 13.69 -15.06 -11.88
N THR A 218 14.67 -14.19 -12.16
CA THR A 218 16.01 -14.15 -11.54
C THR A 218 16.20 -13.02 -10.53
N GLU A 219 15.18 -12.20 -10.28
CA GLU A 219 15.27 -11.09 -9.33
C GLU A 219 15.45 -11.59 -7.88
N SER A 220 16.38 -10.95 -7.17
CA SER A 220 16.76 -11.33 -5.81
C SER A 220 15.59 -11.19 -4.82
N ARG A 221 15.51 -12.14 -3.89
CA ARG A 221 14.59 -12.08 -2.75
C ARG A 221 15.35 -11.73 -1.48
N ILE A 222 14.71 -11.01 -0.56
CA ILE A 222 15.20 -10.88 0.82
C ILE A 222 15.16 -12.27 1.46
N GLY A 223 16.18 -12.57 2.29
CA GLY A 223 16.22 -13.78 3.10
C GLY A 223 15.03 -13.87 4.07
N ASP A 224 14.77 -15.07 4.57
CA ASP A 224 13.69 -15.27 5.54
C ASP A 224 14.10 -14.67 6.90
N PHE A 225 13.14 -14.04 7.59
CA PHE A 225 13.31 -13.56 8.97
C PHE A 225 12.47 -14.42 9.92
N PRO A 226 12.90 -14.61 11.20
CA PRO A 226 12.40 -15.69 12.05
C PRO A 226 10.88 -15.77 12.22
N MET A 227 10.19 -14.62 12.15
CA MET A 227 8.73 -14.54 12.34
C MET A 227 7.93 -14.39 11.03
N ARG A 228 8.58 -14.34 9.87
CA ARG A 228 7.89 -14.05 8.60
C ARG A 228 6.74 -15.00 8.34
N ASP A 229 7.01 -16.30 8.36
CA ASP A 229 6.03 -17.30 7.94
C ASP A 229 4.86 -17.36 8.93
N THR A 230 5.13 -17.21 10.22
CA THR A 230 4.08 -17.08 11.25
C THR A 230 3.25 -15.83 11.01
N ALA A 231 3.88 -14.67 10.77
CA ALA A 231 3.16 -13.43 10.49
C ALA A 231 2.33 -13.51 9.20
N VAL A 232 2.88 -14.06 8.11
CA VAL A 232 2.18 -14.21 6.83
C VAL A 232 1.01 -15.18 6.95
N ARG A 233 1.15 -16.30 7.68
CA ARG A 233 0.04 -17.21 7.98
C ARG A 233 -1.04 -16.53 8.82
N GLY A 234 -0.65 -15.89 9.92
CA GLY A 234 -1.57 -15.18 10.81
C GLY A 234 -2.34 -14.10 10.07
N LEU A 235 -1.64 -13.27 9.28
CA LEU A 235 -2.26 -12.22 8.48
C LEU A 235 -3.19 -12.80 7.40
N HIS A 236 -2.81 -13.90 6.74
CA HIS A 236 -3.65 -14.55 5.73
C HIS A 236 -4.96 -15.07 6.34
N VAL A 237 -4.87 -15.79 7.45
CA VAL A 237 -6.04 -16.36 8.15
C VAL A 237 -6.91 -15.24 8.72
N LEU A 238 -6.31 -14.21 9.31
CA LEU A 238 -7.04 -13.05 9.82
C LEU A 238 -7.78 -12.32 8.70
N ALA A 239 -7.13 -12.07 7.56
CA ALA A 239 -7.75 -11.40 6.42
C ALA A 239 -8.92 -12.22 5.85
N LEU A 240 -8.75 -13.53 5.68
CA LEU A 240 -9.83 -14.41 5.21
C LEU A 240 -10.97 -14.51 6.24
N GLY A 241 -10.65 -14.58 7.53
CA GLY A 241 -11.62 -14.64 8.61
C GLY A 241 -12.44 -13.36 8.74
N LEU A 242 -11.79 -12.19 8.71
CA LEU A 242 -12.47 -10.89 8.70
C LEU A 242 -13.33 -10.70 7.45
N TRP A 243 -12.82 -11.11 6.28
CA TRP A 243 -13.57 -11.01 5.03
C TRP A 243 -14.81 -11.89 5.05
N PHE A 244 -14.64 -13.20 5.26
CA PHE A 244 -15.75 -14.15 5.28
C PHE A 244 -16.72 -13.84 6.42
N GLY A 245 -16.22 -13.64 7.64
CA GLY A 245 -17.03 -13.34 8.81
C GLY A 245 -17.80 -12.03 8.65
N GLY A 246 -17.15 -10.95 8.22
CA GLY A 246 -17.79 -9.67 7.99
C GLY A 246 -18.84 -9.73 6.88
N ALA A 247 -18.53 -10.39 5.76
CA ALA A 247 -19.47 -10.53 4.65
C ALA A 247 -20.66 -11.44 4.98
N ALA A 248 -20.44 -12.56 5.67
CA ALA A 248 -21.51 -13.46 6.11
C ALA A 248 -22.40 -12.79 7.17
N PHE A 249 -21.80 -12.16 8.18
CA PHE A 249 -22.53 -11.44 9.22
C PHE A 249 -23.37 -10.31 8.64
N PHE A 250 -22.81 -9.54 7.69
CA PHE A 250 -23.56 -8.47 7.04
C PHE A 250 -24.74 -9.03 6.22
N ASN A 251 -24.50 -10.02 5.34
CA ASN A 251 -25.53 -10.54 4.45
C ASN A 251 -26.65 -11.30 5.17
N PHE A 252 -26.31 -12.13 6.16
CA PHE A 252 -27.28 -13.06 6.77
C PHE A 252 -27.81 -12.59 8.13
N GLY A 253 -27.08 -11.73 8.84
CA GLY A 253 -27.48 -11.20 10.15
C GLY A 253 -27.90 -9.73 10.09
N THR A 254 -26.98 -8.84 9.71
CA THR A 254 -27.20 -7.39 9.83
C THR A 254 -28.23 -6.88 8.82
N ALA A 255 -28.10 -7.22 7.54
CA ALA A 255 -29.00 -6.71 6.52
C ALA A 255 -30.45 -7.16 6.77
N THR A 256 -30.66 -8.44 7.05
CA THR A 256 -31.98 -9.02 7.34
C THR A 256 -32.63 -8.35 8.56
N ALA A 257 -31.87 -8.19 9.65
CA ALA A 257 -32.35 -7.50 10.85
C ALA A 257 -32.70 -6.02 10.60
N ILE A 258 -31.87 -5.30 9.82
CA ILE A 258 -32.15 -3.90 9.49
C ILE A 258 -33.44 -3.77 8.69
N PHE A 259 -33.61 -4.55 7.61
CA PHE A 259 -34.81 -4.46 6.78
C PHE A 259 -36.09 -4.83 7.57
N ALA A 260 -36.02 -5.83 8.44
CA ALA A 260 -37.12 -6.18 9.33
C ALA A 260 -37.45 -5.04 10.32
N SER A 261 -36.43 -4.40 10.90
CA SER A 261 -36.62 -3.28 11.85
C SER A 261 -37.29 -2.07 11.21
N PHE A 262 -36.95 -1.75 9.95
CA PHE A 262 -37.61 -0.65 9.24
C PHE A 262 -39.05 -0.98 8.82
N GLU A 263 -39.35 -2.24 8.54
CA GLU A 263 -40.73 -2.69 8.32
C GLU A 263 -41.57 -2.55 9.61
N GLU A 264 -41.01 -2.90 10.76
CA GLU A 264 -41.64 -2.68 12.06
C GLU A 264 -41.86 -1.19 12.34
N VAL A 265 -40.87 -0.33 12.13
CA VAL A 265 -41.01 1.14 12.31
C VAL A 265 -42.12 1.73 11.45
N VAL A 266 -42.24 1.28 10.19
CA VAL A 266 -43.29 1.76 9.29
C VAL A 266 -44.67 1.21 9.66
N ASN A 267 -44.74 -0.02 10.16
CA ASN A 267 -46.01 -0.66 10.54
C ASN A 267 -46.52 -0.23 11.91
N ALA A 268 -45.61 0.09 12.85
CA ALA A 268 -45.93 0.39 14.24
C ALA A 268 -45.97 1.89 14.57
N GLY A 269 -45.45 2.78 13.72
CA GLY A 269 -45.23 4.19 14.10
C GLY A 269 -46.32 5.19 13.68
N PRO A 270 -46.91 5.96 14.64
CA PRO A 270 -46.87 7.42 14.58
C PRO A 270 -45.43 7.89 14.83
N SER A 271 -44.90 8.85 14.06
CA SER A 271 -43.46 9.15 14.14
C SER A 271 -43.11 9.98 15.37
N ASP A 272 -42.43 9.34 16.29
CA ASP A 272 -41.68 9.95 17.38
C ASP A 272 -40.20 9.97 16.97
N ARG A 273 -39.82 11.05 16.27
CA ARG A 273 -38.63 11.85 16.61
C ARG A 273 -38.91 13.36 16.57
N THR A 274 -40.10 13.77 16.16
CA THR A 274 -40.59 15.17 16.17
C THR A 274 -42.02 15.33 16.70
N ALA A 275 -42.61 14.25 17.25
CA ALA A 275 -43.90 14.20 17.97
C ALA A 275 -45.17 14.67 17.23
N ASN A 276 -45.13 15.06 15.94
CA ASN A 276 -46.32 15.66 15.28
C ASN A 276 -46.69 15.12 13.88
N GLU A 277 -45.99 14.14 13.29
CA GLU A 277 -46.41 13.56 12.00
C GLU A 277 -46.17 12.04 11.95
N THR A 278 -47.13 11.28 11.40
CA THR A 278 -46.98 9.88 11.02
C THR A 278 -46.08 9.77 9.78
N ILE A 279 -45.09 8.85 9.76
CA ILE A 279 -44.23 8.62 8.57
C ILE A 279 -45.09 8.16 7.37
N VAL A 280 -46.22 7.50 7.64
CA VAL A 280 -47.19 7.04 6.64
C VAL A 280 -48.61 7.36 7.09
N PRO A 281 -49.49 7.86 6.20
CA PRO A 281 -50.92 8.00 6.48
C PRO A 281 -51.55 6.70 6.98
N ALA A 282 -52.51 6.79 7.92
CA ALA A 282 -53.12 5.61 8.55
C ALA A 282 -53.83 4.67 7.55
N ASP A 283 -54.30 5.23 6.43
CA ASP A 283 -55.01 4.58 5.33
C ASP A 283 -54.11 4.05 4.20
N ALA A 284 -52.78 4.18 4.31
CA ALA A 284 -51.88 3.74 3.25
C ALA A 284 -51.93 2.22 3.02
N SER A 285 -51.92 1.82 1.74
CA SER A 285 -51.95 0.40 1.35
C SER A 285 -50.73 -0.37 1.89
N PRO A 286 -50.85 -1.70 2.10
CA PRO A 286 -49.72 -2.55 2.51
C PRO A 286 -48.51 -2.43 1.57
N GLU A 287 -48.77 -2.29 0.27
CA GLU A 287 -47.73 -2.10 -0.75
C GLU A 287 -46.98 -0.79 -0.58
N ARG A 288 -47.69 0.30 -0.23
CA ARG A 288 -47.08 1.61 0.02
C ARG A 288 -46.24 1.58 1.29
N LYS A 289 -46.71 0.93 2.35
CA LYS A 289 -45.95 0.70 3.59
C LYS A 289 -44.66 -0.09 3.32
N LYS A 290 -44.76 -1.21 2.62
CA LYS A 290 -43.60 -2.05 2.23
C LYS A 290 -42.59 -1.29 1.36
N ALA A 291 -43.07 -0.50 0.40
CA ALA A 291 -42.21 0.32 -0.45
C ALA A 291 -41.44 1.37 0.35
N LEU A 292 -42.10 2.03 1.33
CA LEU A 292 -41.45 3.02 2.17
C LEU A 292 -40.43 2.40 3.14
N ALA A 293 -40.78 1.28 3.80
CA ALA A 293 -39.85 0.55 4.66
C ALA A 293 -38.56 0.18 3.92
N SER A 294 -38.71 -0.33 2.68
CA SER A 294 -37.58 -0.64 1.80
C SER A 294 -36.75 0.60 1.44
N ALA A 295 -37.38 1.76 1.25
CA ALA A 295 -36.72 3.02 0.95
C ALA A 295 -35.89 3.54 2.14
N LEU A 296 -36.47 3.53 3.33
CA LEU A 296 -35.84 4.00 4.58
C LEU A 296 -34.68 3.10 5.00
N ALA A 297 -34.86 1.79 4.97
CA ALA A 297 -33.76 0.85 5.16
C ALA A 297 -32.67 1.08 4.10
N GLY A 298 -33.09 1.34 2.86
CA GLY A 298 -32.24 1.67 1.74
C GLY A 298 -31.34 2.89 1.96
N SER A 299 -31.90 3.98 2.46
CA SER A 299 -31.20 5.24 2.70
C SER A 299 -30.28 5.15 3.92
N ALA A 300 -30.67 4.39 4.95
CA ALA A 300 -29.83 4.15 6.12
C ALA A 300 -28.62 3.26 5.80
N VAL A 301 -28.81 2.20 5.00
CA VAL A 301 -27.72 1.24 4.67
C VAL A 301 -26.87 1.72 3.50
N GLY A 302 -27.42 2.53 2.59
CA GLY A 302 -26.72 3.09 1.41
C GLY A 302 -25.29 3.57 1.70
N PRO A 303 -25.09 4.48 2.67
CA PRO A 303 -23.76 5.00 3.06
C PRO A 303 -22.79 3.96 3.63
N VAL A 304 -23.27 2.78 4.04
CA VAL A 304 -22.44 1.69 4.57
C VAL A 304 -21.77 0.90 3.43
N PHE A 305 -22.41 0.77 2.26
CA PHE A 305 -21.91 -0.08 1.18
C PHE A 305 -20.49 0.28 0.70
N PRO A 306 -20.11 1.55 0.45
CA PRO A 306 -18.74 1.86 0.03
C PRO A 306 -17.69 1.40 1.06
N ARG A 307 -17.98 1.52 2.36
CA ARG A 307 -17.09 1.07 3.44
C ARG A 307 -17.04 -0.45 3.52
N TYR A 308 -18.18 -1.10 3.32
CA TYR A 308 -18.28 -2.56 3.27
C TYR A 308 -17.46 -3.14 2.12
N PHE A 309 -17.59 -2.60 0.91
CA PHE A 309 -16.79 -3.02 -0.24
C PHE A 309 -15.30 -2.67 -0.07
N ALA A 310 -14.96 -1.52 0.52
CA ALA A 310 -13.58 -1.17 0.84
C ALA A 310 -12.94 -2.18 1.79
N MET A 311 -13.64 -2.56 2.86
CA MET A 311 -13.19 -3.59 3.81
C MET A 311 -12.91 -4.92 3.09
N GLN A 312 -13.85 -5.37 2.24
CA GLN A 312 -13.69 -6.60 1.47
C GLN A 312 -12.50 -6.53 0.51
N ALA A 313 -12.32 -5.42 -0.20
CA ALA A 313 -11.19 -5.21 -1.10
C ALA A 313 -9.85 -5.26 -0.35
N VAL A 314 -9.75 -4.61 0.80
CA VAL A 314 -8.53 -4.64 1.64
C VAL A 314 -8.22 -6.07 2.09
N CYS A 315 -9.21 -6.77 2.65
CA CYS A 315 -9.00 -8.14 3.10
C CYS A 315 -8.64 -9.07 1.94
N GLY A 316 -9.29 -8.91 0.79
CA GLY A 316 -9.03 -9.73 -0.39
C GLY A 316 -7.67 -9.51 -1.02
N VAL A 317 -7.19 -8.26 -1.08
CA VAL A 317 -5.82 -7.97 -1.53
C VAL A 317 -4.80 -8.58 -0.58
N ILE A 318 -4.98 -8.42 0.74
CA ILE A 318 -4.07 -9.02 1.74
C ILE A 318 -4.08 -10.54 1.59
N ALA A 319 -5.26 -11.17 1.50
CA ALA A 319 -5.40 -12.60 1.33
C ALA A 319 -4.74 -13.09 0.03
N LEU A 320 -4.89 -12.37 -1.08
CA LEU A 320 -4.32 -12.74 -2.37
C LEU A 320 -2.79 -12.66 -2.34
N VAL A 321 -2.25 -11.55 -1.84
CA VAL A 321 -0.79 -11.34 -1.78
C VAL A 321 -0.13 -12.34 -0.85
N THR A 322 -0.74 -12.63 0.29
CA THR A 322 -0.23 -13.66 1.21
C THR A 322 -0.38 -15.06 0.61
N ALA A 323 -1.49 -15.37 -0.09
CA ALA A 323 -1.67 -16.67 -0.77
C ALA A 323 -0.56 -16.95 -1.80
N LEU A 324 -0.14 -15.94 -2.56
CA LEU A 324 0.92 -16.03 -3.57
C LEU A 324 2.27 -16.47 -2.98
N SER A 325 2.52 -16.22 -1.69
CA SER A 325 3.75 -16.66 -1.02
C SER A 325 3.93 -18.19 -1.02
N TRP A 326 2.82 -18.94 -1.14
CA TRP A 326 2.81 -20.40 -1.20
C TRP A 326 2.52 -20.95 -2.60
N TRP A 327 2.62 -20.15 -3.66
CA TRP A 327 2.34 -20.60 -5.03
C TRP A 327 3.09 -21.88 -5.42
N LYS A 328 4.36 -21.98 -5.00
CA LYS A 328 5.22 -23.15 -5.30
C LYS A 328 5.00 -24.35 -4.38
N ALA A 329 4.11 -24.25 -3.38
CA ALA A 329 3.94 -25.28 -2.36
C ALA A 329 2.99 -26.43 -2.78
N GLY A 330 2.38 -26.37 -3.98
CA GLY A 330 1.56 -27.46 -4.50
C GLY A 330 0.25 -27.02 -5.17
N GLY A 331 -0.57 -28.00 -5.59
CA GLY A 331 -1.84 -27.75 -6.29
C GLY A 331 -2.88 -27.02 -5.43
N VAL A 332 -3.01 -27.42 -4.15
CA VAL A 332 -3.96 -26.81 -3.20
C VAL A 332 -3.71 -25.31 -3.03
N HIS A 333 -2.43 -24.90 -2.96
CA HIS A 333 -2.06 -23.50 -2.78
C HIS A 333 -2.30 -22.66 -4.04
N ARG A 334 -2.06 -23.23 -5.22
CA ARG A 334 -2.44 -22.61 -6.50
C ARG A 334 -3.97 -22.46 -6.59
N GLY A 335 -4.71 -23.49 -6.21
CA GLY A 335 -6.17 -23.45 -6.10
C GLY A 335 -6.66 -22.31 -5.21
N ARG A 336 -6.07 -22.15 -4.02
CA ARG A 336 -6.40 -21.03 -3.13
C ARG A 336 -6.14 -19.66 -3.76
N VAL A 337 -5.03 -19.47 -4.48
CA VAL A 337 -4.77 -18.21 -5.19
C VAL A 337 -5.85 -17.93 -6.22
N TYR A 338 -6.29 -18.93 -6.99
CA TYR A 338 -7.39 -18.76 -7.95
C TYR A 338 -8.71 -18.43 -7.28
N VAL A 339 -9.08 -19.14 -6.20
CA VAL A 339 -10.32 -18.89 -5.45
C VAL A 339 -10.33 -17.48 -4.87
N VAL A 340 -9.24 -17.07 -4.22
CA VAL A 340 -9.12 -15.71 -3.66
C VAL A 340 -9.13 -14.66 -4.77
N GLY A 341 -8.42 -14.91 -5.88
CA GLY A 341 -8.41 -14.01 -7.04
C GLY A 341 -9.80 -13.81 -7.64
N LEU A 342 -10.57 -14.90 -7.78
CA LEU A 342 -11.96 -14.83 -8.24
C LEU A 342 -12.84 -14.06 -7.25
N ALA A 343 -12.68 -14.28 -5.93
CA ALA A 343 -13.41 -13.52 -4.91
C ALA A 343 -13.08 -12.01 -4.94
N VAL A 344 -11.81 -11.65 -5.18
CA VAL A 344 -11.42 -10.24 -5.34
C VAL A 344 -12.08 -9.65 -6.59
N LEU A 345 -12.14 -10.42 -7.69
CA LEU A 345 -12.81 -10.00 -8.91
C LEU A 345 -14.31 -9.77 -8.69
N THR A 346 -14.99 -10.62 -7.91
CA THR A 346 -16.41 -10.42 -7.61
C THR A 346 -16.65 -9.17 -6.76
N VAL A 347 -15.75 -8.82 -5.83
CA VAL A 347 -15.79 -7.52 -5.11
C VAL A 347 -15.60 -6.35 -6.07
N ALA A 348 -14.59 -6.43 -6.96
CA ALA A 348 -14.29 -5.36 -7.91
C ALA A 348 -15.43 -5.10 -8.90
N VAL A 349 -16.09 -6.16 -9.39
CA VAL A 349 -17.27 -6.07 -10.26
C VAL A 349 -18.52 -5.65 -9.48
N GLY A 350 -18.68 -6.15 -8.25
CA GLY A 350 -19.86 -5.91 -7.44
C GLY A 350 -19.95 -4.52 -6.87
N TRP A 351 -18.82 -3.84 -6.69
CA TRP A 351 -18.80 -2.46 -6.17
C TRP A 351 -19.57 -1.48 -7.07
N PRO A 352 -19.25 -1.28 -8.36
CA PRO A 352 -20.00 -0.36 -9.23
C PRO A 352 -21.47 -0.79 -9.39
N ILE A 353 -21.75 -2.09 -9.40
CA ILE A 353 -23.13 -2.61 -9.42
C ILE A 353 -23.89 -2.18 -8.16
N SER A 354 -23.25 -2.23 -6.99
CA SER A 354 -23.85 -1.81 -5.73
C SER A 354 -24.12 -0.29 -5.69
N GLU A 355 -23.25 0.50 -6.30
CA GLU A 355 -23.46 1.95 -6.46
C GLU A 355 -24.66 2.23 -7.36
N GLU A 356 -24.77 1.51 -8.49
CA GLU A 356 -25.91 1.61 -9.39
C GLU A 356 -27.23 1.18 -8.71
N VAL A 357 -27.21 0.08 -7.95
CA VAL A 357 -28.38 -0.34 -7.14
C VAL A 357 -28.77 0.74 -6.12
N SER A 358 -27.78 1.39 -5.49
CA SER A 358 -28.04 2.46 -4.52
C SER A 358 -28.62 3.70 -5.20
N ARG A 359 -28.12 4.06 -6.40
CA ARG A 359 -28.65 5.14 -7.23
C ARG A 359 -30.10 4.88 -7.65
N LEU A 360 -30.37 3.70 -8.22
CA LEU A 360 -31.71 3.28 -8.63
C LEU A 360 -32.66 3.23 -7.43
N ARG A 361 -32.18 2.78 -6.25
CA ARG A 361 -33.00 2.71 -5.03
C ARG A 361 -33.64 4.04 -4.68
N LEU A 362 -32.87 5.13 -4.76
CA LEU A 362 -33.32 6.49 -4.50
C LEU A 362 -34.20 7.02 -5.65
N LEU A 363 -33.79 6.81 -6.90
CA LEU A 363 -34.51 7.32 -8.07
C LEU A 363 -35.94 6.78 -8.24
N ARG A 364 -36.24 5.59 -7.71
CA ARG A 364 -37.62 5.05 -7.66
C ARG A 364 -38.63 5.97 -6.96
N PHE A 365 -38.13 6.92 -6.16
CA PHE A 365 -38.91 7.91 -5.42
C PHE A 365 -38.69 9.34 -5.93
N SER A 366 -38.15 9.50 -7.14
CA SER A 366 -38.00 10.81 -7.80
C SER A 366 -39.35 11.48 -8.01
N ALA A 367 -39.37 12.81 -7.96
CA ALA A 367 -40.53 13.61 -8.33
C ALA A 367 -40.83 13.56 -9.85
N ASP A 368 -39.82 13.23 -10.66
CA ASP A 368 -39.95 12.98 -12.09
C ASP A 368 -40.54 11.57 -12.34
N PRO A 369 -41.78 11.45 -12.87
CA PRO A 369 -42.44 10.16 -13.10
C PRO A 369 -41.69 9.25 -14.07
N ASP A 370 -41.05 9.82 -15.10
CA ASP A 370 -40.35 9.03 -16.12
C ASP A 370 -39.09 8.41 -15.53
N ALA A 371 -38.30 9.21 -14.81
CA ALA A 371 -37.14 8.72 -14.07
C ALA A 371 -37.52 7.67 -13.00
N ALA A 372 -38.62 7.88 -12.28
CA ALA A 372 -39.09 6.95 -11.25
C ALA A 372 -39.53 5.60 -11.86
N ASN A 373 -40.25 5.62 -12.98
CA ASN A 373 -40.71 4.41 -13.67
C ASN A 373 -39.54 3.64 -14.29
N ALA A 374 -38.60 4.33 -14.95
CA ALA A 374 -37.38 3.72 -15.46
C ALA A 374 -36.55 3.07 -14.35
N ALA A 375 -36.40 3.75 -13.20
CA ALA A 375 -35.69 3.21 -12.05
C ALA A 375 -36.38 1.98 -11.44
N LYS A 376 -37.72 1.96 -11.37
CA LYS A 376 -38.49 0.79 -10.89
C LYS A 376 -38.30 -0.42 -11.79
N ALA A 377 -38.33 -0.22 -13.12
CA ALA A 377 -38.13 -1.28 -14.09
C ALA A 377 -36.72 -1.89 -14.01
N ALA A 378 -35.68 -1.05 -13.83
CA ALA A 378 -34.29 -1.51 -13.79
C ALA A 378 -33.87 -2.11 -12.43
N PHE A 379 -34.43 -1.61 -11.31
CA PHE A 379 -33.94 -1.91 -9.96
C PHE A 379 -33.91 -3.42 -9.64
N ALA A 380 -34.98 -4.15 -9.97
CA ALA A 380 -35.09 -5.57 -9.60
C ALA A 380 -33.96 -6.41 -10.20
N GLY A 381 -33.66 -6.21 -11.50
CA GLY A 381 -32.59 -6.92 -12.18
C GLY A 381 -31.22 -6.63 -11.57
N TRP A 382 -30.87 -5.36 -11.42
CA TRP A 382 -29.60 -4.96 -10.82
C TRP A 382 -29.45 -5.42 -9.36
N HIS A 383 -30.53 -5.37 -8.59
CA HIS A 383 -30.52 -5.81 -7.20
C HIS A 383 -30.30 -7.33 -7.10
N VAL A 384 -30.94 -8.13 -7.94
CA VAL A 384 -30.72 -9.59 -8.00
C VAL A 384 -29.28 -9.91 -8.39
N VAL A 385 -28.74 -9.25 -9.42
CA VAL A 385 -27.33 -9.44 -9.82
C VAL A 385 -26.38 -9.10 -8.67
N SER A 386 -26.62 -7.99 -7.97
CA SER A 386 -25.83 -7.59 -6.80
C SER A 386 -25.86 -8.62 -5.67
N LEU A 387 -27.05 -9.14 -5.35
CA LEU A 387 -27.23 -10.17 -4.32
C LEU A 387 -26.52 -11.48 -4.69
N LEU A 388 -26.70 -11.96 -5.93
CA LEU A 388 -26.03 -13.17 -6.41
C LEU A 388 -24.51 -13.04 -6.34
N LEU A 389 -23.98 -11.89 -6.77
CA LEU A 389 -22.54 -11.64 -6.72
C LEU A 389 -22.02 -11.55 -5.29
N SER A 390 -22.81 -10.98 -4.36
CA SER A 390 -22.50 -11.00 -2.92
C SER A 390 -22.44 -12.43 -2.38
N MET A 391 -23.41 -13.29 -2.73
CA MET A 391 -23.43 -14.70 -2.32
C MET A 391 -22.23 -15.47 -2.86
N VAL A 392 -21.88 -15.28 -4.14
CA VAL A 392 -20.67 -15.87 -4.74
C VAL A 392 -19.42 -15.39 -4.00
N THR A 393 -19.32 -14.10 -3.69
CA THR A 393 -18.19 -13.53 -2.95
C THR A 393 -18.02 -14.18 -1.58
N VAL A 394 -19.11 -14.30 -0.79
CA VAL A 394 -19.09 -14.96 0.52
C VAL A 394 -18.69 -16.44 0.40
N GLY A 395 -19.27 -17.15 -0.58
CA GLY A 395 -18.95 -18.55 -0.84
C GLY A 395 -17.47 -18.75 -1.17
N LEU A 396 -16.91 -17.96 -2.08
CA LEU A 396 -15.49 -18.03 -2.45
C LEU A 396 -14.58 -17.66 -1.29
N ALA A 397 -14.90 -16.62 -0.51
CA ALA A 397 -14.15 -16.26 0.69
C ALA A 397 -14.18 -17.39 1.73
N GLY A 398 -15.32 -18.06 1.91
CA GLY A 398 -15.47 -19.23 2.78
C GLY A 398 -14.64 -20.42 2.31
N VAL A 399 -14.65 -20.74 1.01
CA VAL A 399 -13.78 -21.78 0.43
C VAL A 399 -12.30 -21.43 0.62
N ALA A 400 -11.91 -20.17 0.40
CA ALA A 400 -10.54 -19.74 0.63
C ALA A 400 -10.11 -19.90 2.10
N LEU A 401 -11.00 -19.56 3.04
CA LEU A 401 -10.79 -19.76 4.48
C LEU A 401 -10.66 -21.25 4.83
N ALA A 402 -11.50 -22.12 4.28
CA ALA A 402 -11.37 -23.57 4.46
C ALA A 402 -10.04 -24.11 3.91
N LEU A 403 -9.58 -23.60 2.76
CA LEU A 403 -8.27 -23.95 2.19
C LEU A 403 -7.09 -23.42 3.03
N ALA A 404 -7.31 -22.48 3.95
CA ALA A 404 -6.28 -22.01 4.87
C ALA A 404 -5.91 -23.07 5.93
N ALA A 405 -6.78 -24.05 6.20
CA ALA A 405 -6.47 -25.18 7.08
C ALA A 405 -5.30 -26.06 6.56
N LYS A 406 -5.01 -25.98 5.26
CA LYS A 406 -3.91 -26.71 4.61
C LYS A 406 -2.64 -25.86 4.46
N LEU A 407 -2.49 -24.77 5.20
CA LEU A 407 -1.27 -23.95 5.16
C LEU A 407 -0.04 -24.77 5.60
N PRO A 408 1.13 -24.59 4.96
CA PRO A 408 2.31 -25.34 5.33
C PRO A 408 2.82 -24.94 6.71
N ASN A 409 3.16 -25.93 7.53
CA ASN A 409 3.67 -25.73 8.89
C ASN A 409 5.16 -25.36 8.89
N GLN A 410 5.91 -25.70 7.84
CA GLN A 410 7.33 -25.38 7.68
C GLN A 410 7.61 -24.46 6.48
N PRO A 411 8.73 -23.71 6.51
CA PRO A 411 9.15 -22.90 5.37
C PRO A 411 9.30 -23.78 4.14
N VAL A 412 8.81 -23.30 2.99
CA VAL A 412 9.06 -23.97 1.70
C VAL A 412 10.55 -23.76 1.38
N ARG A 413 11.40 -24.69 1.83
CA ARG A 413 12.81 -24.72 1.43
C ARG A 413 12.85 -24.94 -0.08
N ASN A 414 13.41 -23.99 -0.82
CA ASN A 414 13.79 -24.22 -2.20
C ASN A 414 14.82 -25.35 -2.20
N THR A 415 14.51 -26.48 -2.82
CA THR A 415 15.39 -27.64 -3.03
C THR A 415 16.50 -27.36 -4.04
N LYS A 416 17.22 -26.24 -3.89
CA LYS A 416 18.41 -25.88 -4.66
C LYS A 416 19.48 -25.22 -3.76
N GLN A 417 19.76 -25.82 -2.61
CA GLN A 417 21.09 -25.74 -2.00
C GLN A 417 21.66 -27.15 -2.09
N PRO A 418 22.89 -27.35 -2.64
CA PRO A 418 23.56 -28.63 -2.49
C PRO A 418 23.68 -28.87 -0.99
N ALA A 419 23.36 -30.09 -0.55
CA ALA A 419 23.68 -30.53 0.79
C ALA A 419 25.16 -30.23 1.04
N GLU A 420 25.46 -29.30 1.95
CA GLU A 420 26.80 -29.21 2.51
C GLU A 420 27.12 -30.60 3.06
N GLY A 421 28.21 -31.14 2.54
CA GLY A 421 28.61 -32.51 2.74
C GLY A 421 28.58 -32.89 4.20
N ASN A 422 27.94 -34.02 4.46
CA ASN A 422 28.17 -34.85 5.62
C ASN A 422 29.70 -35.07 5.74
N ARG A 423 30.38 -34.27 6.58
CA ARG A 423 31.72 -34.60 7.05
C ARG A 423 31.53 -35.78 7.99
N GLY A 424 31.55 -36.97 7.41
CA GLY A 424 31.69 -38.20 8.15
C GLY A 424 32.95 -38.13 8.99
N GLU A 425 32.78 -38.36 10.28
CA GLU A 425 33.83 -38.68 11.22
C GLU A 425 34.72 -39.77 10.63
N THR A 426 35.94 -39.40 10.26
CA THR A 426 37.02 -40.37 10.11
C THR A 426 37.42 -40.83 11.50
N SER A 427 37.11 -42.09 11.80
CA SER A 427 37.64 -42.85 12.91
C SER A 427 39.18 -42.90 12.82
N GLU A 428 39.86 -42.09 13.62
CA GLU A 428 41.27 -42.30 13.95
C GLU A 428 41.36 -43.28 15.12
N THR A 429 41.67 -44.53 14.79
CA THR A 429 42.23 -45.50 15.74
C THR A 429 43.64 -45.05 16.12
N SER A 430 43.79 -44.37 17.26
CA SER A 430 45.08 -44.22 17.93
C SER A 430 45.30 -45.39 18.87
N ASN A 431 46.14 -46.32 18.45
CA ASN A 431 46.68 -47.39 19.28
C ASN A 431 48.06 -46.92 19.77
N THR A 432 48.13 -46.48 21.03
CA THR A 432 49.40 -46.31 21.75
C THR A 432 49.20 -46.76 23.19
N SER A 433 49.74 -47.94 23.45
CA SER A 433 49.96 -48.53 24.76
C SER A 433 51.04 -47.74 25.52
N ALA A 434 50.72 -47.28 26.72
CA ALA A 434 51.71 -46.92 27.74
C ALA A 434 51.15 -47.30 29.12
N ASP A 435 51.82 -48.26 29.76
CA ASP A 435 51.63 -48.68 31.15
C ASP A 435 51.86 -47.54 32.15
N PRO A 436 51.26 -47.60 33.35
CA PRO A 436 51.68 -46.80 34.50
C PRO A 436 52.34 -47.67 35.58
N GLU A 437 53.55 -47.30 36.04
CA GLU A 437 54.05 -47.45 37.44
C GLU A 437 55.53 -47.03 37.57
N PRO A 438 56.11 -46.82 38.78
CA PRO A 438 55.78 -45.79 39.77
C PRO A 438 57.03 -44.98 40.21
N VAL A 439 56.80 -43.91 40.97
CA VAL A 439 57.83 -43.05 41.58
C VAL A 439 58.50 -43.76 42.77
N ALA A 440 59.83 -43.87 42.76
CA ALA A 440 60.65 -44.21 43.93
C ALA A 440 61.84 -43.24 44.10
N GLN A 441 61.73 -42.42 45.15
CA GLN A 441 62.74 -41.95 46.12
C GLN A 441 64.18 -41.57 45.72
N MET A 442 64.54 -40.34 46.11
CA MET A 442 65.76 -39.89 46.81
C MET A 442 67.12 -40.50 46.44
N LYS A 443 67.98 -39.68 45.82
CA LYS A 443 69.13 -39.02 46.50
C LYS A 443 69.74 -37.95 45.60
#